data_AF-A0A3Q2DMW7-F1
#
_entry.id   AF-A0A3Q2DMW7-F1
#
_cell.length_a   1.000
_cell.length_b   1.000
_cell.length_c   1.000
_cell.angle_alpha   90.00
_cell.angle_beta   90.00
_cell.angle_gamma   90.00
#
_symmetry.space_group_name_H-M   'P 1'
#
loop_
_entity.id
_entity.type
_entity.pdbx_description
1 polymer ?
#
loop_
_entity_poly.entity_id
_entity_poly.type
_entity_poly.pdbx_seq_one_letter_code
_entity_poly.pdbx_strand_id
1 'polypeptide(L)'
;MTRMRRKAAVALLLFTIFIFGTMMGLRTLKPSDGFSDLAPGMERFGDRPDRKRLDGKVALAPPDLFRSGGSDTKVVFTKSDRDSSIFYDVHIFYYLWYGSPAMDNKYIHWDHPLVPHWDPKIAASHAQGRHAPPEDIASSFYPELGPYSSRDPKVLEAHMAQIEEAASGKH
;
A
#
# COMPACT_ATOMS: atom_id res chain seq x y z
N MET A 1 -66.49 0.09 -9.21
CA MET A 1 -65.21 0.68 -8.73
C MET A 1 -64.27 -0.29 -7.99
N THR A 2 -64.70 -1.50 -7.59
CA THR A 2 -63.86 -2.47 -6.83
C THR A 2 -62.96 -3.34 -7.70
N ARG A 3 -63.35 -3.61 -8.96
CA ARG A 3 -62.59 -4.47 -9.89
C ARG A 3 -61.30 -3.84 -10.42
N MET A 4 -61.28 -2.52 -10.66
CA MET A 4 -60.07 -1.80 -11.07
C MET A 4 -59.05 -1.67 -9.92
N ARG A 5 -59.53 -1.49 -8.69
CA ARG A 5 -58.68 -1.45 -7.48
C ARG A 5 -57.97 -2.79 -7.23
N ARG A 6 -58.64 -3.91 -7.49
CA ARG A 6 -58.03 -5.25 -7.40
C ARG A 6 -56.95 -5.48 -8.47
N LYS A 7 -57.19 -5.06 -9.72
CA LYS A 7 -56.18 -5.15 -10.79
C LYS A 7 -54.97 -4.26 -10.51
N ALA A 8 -55.17 -3.05 -10.00
CA ALA A 8 -54.09 -2.15 -9.61
C ALA A 8 -53.28 -2.71 -8.42
N ALA A 9 -53.94 -3.27 -7.41
CA ALA A 9 -53.27 -3.89 -6.26
C ALA A 9 -52.45 -5.13 -6.67
N VAL A 10 -52.99 -5.97 -7.57
CA VAL A 10 -52.26 -7.13 -8.10
C VAL A 10 -51.05 -6.68 -8.93
N ALA A 11 -51.19 -5.65 -9.76
CA ALA A 11 -50.07 -5.11 -10.53
C ALA A 11 -48.96 -4.55 -9.63
N LEU A 12 -49.32 -3.83 -8.56
CA LEU A 12 -48.38 -3.29 -7.58
C LEU A 12 -47.65 -4.42 -6.82
N LEU A 13 -48.37 -5.47 -6.43
CA LEU A 13 -47.78 -6.62 -5.76
C LEU A 13 -46.79 -7.36 -6.67
N LEU A 14 -47.15 -7.61 -7.92
CA LEU A 14 -46.24 -8.21 -8.91
C LEU A 14 -44.99 -7.35 -9.15
N PHE A 15 -45.15 -6.03 -9.21
CA PHE A 15 -44.04 -5.10 -9.37
C PHE A 15 -43.09 -5.13 -8.16
N THR A 16 -43.62 -5.16 -6.94
CA THR A 16 -42.79 -5.27 -5.73
C THR A 16 -42.04 -6.60 -5.65
N ILE A 17 -42.69 -7.73 -6.02
CA ILE A 17 -42.04 -9.04 -6.07
C ILE A 17 -40.93 -9.06 -7.13
N PHE A 18 -41.15 -8.43 -8.28
CA PHE A 18 -40.14 -8.34 -9.34
C PHE A 18 -38.90 -7.54 -8.88
N ILE A 19 -39.09 -6.37 -8.25
CA ILE A 19 -37.96 -5.58 -7.72
C ILE A 19 -37.21 -6.35 -6.64
N PHE A 20 -37.90 -6.97 -5.69
CA PHE A 20 -37.24 -7.75 -4.64
C PHE A 20 -36.55 -9.00 -5.19
N GLY A 21 -37.17 -9.71 -6.13
CA GLY A 21 -36.60 -10.89 -6.77
C GLY A 21 -35.35 -10.56 -7.58
N THR A 22 -35.36 -9.48 -8.35
CA THR A 22 -34.19 -9.00 -9.09
C THR A 22 -33.07 -8.53 -8.17
N MET A 23 -33.38 -7.80 -7.09
CA MET A 23 -32.38 -7.38 -6.09
C MET A 23 -31.77 -8.57 -5.32
N MET A 24 -32.56 -9.59 -4.98
CA MET A 24 -32.05 -10.84 -4.39
C MET A 24 -31.21 -11.63 -5.40
N GLY A 25 -31.65 -11.73 -6.66
CA GLY A 25 -30.91 -12.40 -7.73
C GLY A 25 -29.53 -11.77 -7.96
N LEU A 26 -29.48 -10.45 -8.11
CA LEU A 26 -28.24 -9.68 -8.29
C LEU A 26 -27.29 -9.83 -7.09
N ARG A 27 -27.80 -9.93 -5.86
CA ARG A 27 -26.98 -10.18 -4.67
C ARG A 27 -26.42 -11.61 -4.59
N THR A 28 -27.07 -12.58 -5.24
CA THR A 28 -26.61 -13.98 -5.27
C THR A 28 -25.68 -14.30 -6.44
N LEU A 29 -25.55 -13.38 -7.41
CA LEU A 29 -24.54 -13.49 -8.44
C LEU A 29 -23.17 -13.24 -7.79
N LYS A 30 -22.44 -14.32 -7.53
CA LYS A 30 -20.98 -14.25 -7.30
C LYS A 30 -20.35 -13.48 -8.46
N PRO A 31 -19.41 -12.56 -8.22
CA PRO A 31 -18.54 -12.09 -9.28
C PRO A 31 -17.91 -13.32 -9.92
N SER A 32 -18.24 -13.58 -11.18
CA SER A 32 -17.56 -14.59 -11.96
C SER A 32 -16.10 -14.17 -12.04
N ASP A 33 -15.22 -14.95 -11.43
CA ASP A 33 -13.77 -14.88 -11.59
C ASP A 33 -13.43 -15.15 -13.06
N GLY A 34 -13.49 -14.10 -13.87
CA GLY A 34 -13.42 -14.19 -15.33
C GLY A 34 -12.80 -12.96 -15.93
N PHE A 35 -11.75 -12.42 -15.29
CA PHE A 35 -10.88 -11.40 -15.88
C PHE A 35 -9.49 -11.44 -15.20
N SER A 36 -8.83 -12.59 -15.22
CA SER A 36 -7.41 -12.69 -14.81
C SER A 36 -6.54 -13.51 -15.78
N ASP A 37 -7.12 -14.13 -16.81
CA ASP A 37 -6.39 -14.97 -17.76
C ASP A 37 -5.78 -14.23 -18.96
N LEU A 38 -5.54 -12.92 -18.83
CA LEU A 38 -4.82 -12.14 -19.86
C LEU A 38 -3.54 -11.46 -19.36
N ALA A 39 -3.00 -11.90 -18.22
CA ALA A 39 -1.62 -11.56 -17.87
C ALA A 39 -0.67 -12.63 -18.44
N PRO A 40 0.11 -12.36 -19.50
CA PRO A 40 1.13 -13.28 -19.94
C PRO A 40 2.31 -13.20 -18.96
N GLY A 41 2.62 -14.33 -18.31
CA GLY A 41 3.94 -14.52 -17.69
C GLY A 41 3.97 -14.77 -16.19
N MET A 42 3.21 -15.74 -15.67
CA MET A 42 3.53 -16.28 -14.35
C MET A 42 3.42 -17.80 -14.33
N GLU A 43 4.53 -18.43 -14.72
CA GLU A 43 4.83 -19.85 -14.48
C GLU A 43 4.71 -20.18 -12.99
N ARG A 44 4.01 -21.27 -12.70
CA ARG A 44 3.80 -21.78 -11.34
C ARG A 44 5.10 -22.39 -10.84
N PHE A 45 5.71 -21.79 -9.82
CA PHE A 45 6.64 -22.52 -8.96
C PHE A 45 5.90 -23.03 -7.73
N GLY A 46 5.48 -24.28 -7.84
CA GLY A 46 5.15 -25.12 -6.71
C GLY A 46 6.40 -25.56 -5.94
N ASP A 47 6.11 -26.01 -4.73
CA ASP A 47 6.91 -26.83 -3.84
C ASP A 47 8.01 -26.16 -2.98
N ARG A 48 7.66 -26.04 -1.69
CA ARG A 48 8.57 -25.96 -0.54
C ARG A 48 9.59 -27.10 -0.59
N PRO A 49 10.86 -26.83 -0.25
CA PRO A 49 11.73 -27.86 0.29
C PRO A 49 12.01 -27.65 1.78
N ASP A 50 11.94 -28.78 2.49
CA ASP A 50 12.25 -28.95 3.90
C ASP A 50 13.61 -28.41 4.32
N ARG A 51 13.64 -27.79 5.51
CA ARG A 51 14.86 -27.41 6.23
C ARG A 51 15.62 -28.67 6.66
N LYS A 52 16.64 -29.04 5.89
CA LYS A 52 17.70 -29.95 6.34
C LYS A 52 18.90 -29.13 6.81
N ARG A 53 19.20 -29.19 8.11
CA ARG A 53 20.46 -28.68 8.68
C ARG A 53 21.64 -29.39 8.02
N LEU A 54 22.64 -28.63 7.58
CA LEU A 54 23.95 -29.12 7.17
C LEU A 54 25.01 -28.48 8.08
N ASP A 55 25.64 -29.33 8.89
CA ASP A 55 26.88 -29.07 9.59
C ASP A 55 28.06 -28.99 8.60
N GLY A 56 28.99 -28.07 8.86
CA GLY A 56 30.42 -28.28 8.67
C GLY A 56 31.01 -28.18 7.26
N LYS A 57 31.50 -26.98 6.89
CA LYS A 57 32.93 -26.66 6.58
C LYS A 57 33.00 -25.33 5.86
N VAL A 58 33.64 -24.35 6.50
CA VAL A 58 34.03 -23.07 5.88
C VAL A 58 35.18 -23.36 4.93
N ALA A 59 34.92 -23.31 3.63
CA ALA A 59 35.95 -23.17 2.61
C ALA A 59 35.97 -21.70 2.19
N LEU A 60 37.09 -21.02 2.46
CA LEU A 60 37.36 -19.67 1.96
C LEU A 60 37.45 -19.72 0.43
N ALA A 61 36.53 -19.02 -0.25
CA ALA A 61 36.61 -18.76 -1.68
C ALA A 61 37.61 -17.62 -1.95
N PRO A 62 38.40 -17.67 -3.04
CA PRO A 62 39.38 -16.65 -3.39
C PRO A 62 38.72 -15.31 -3.80
N PRO A 63 39.36 -14.16 -3.58
CA PRO A 63 38.72 -12.84 -3.66
C PRO A 63 38.64 -12.22 -5.09
N ASP A 64 38.70 -13.01 -6.16
CA ASP A 64 38.94 -12.48 -7.52
C ASP A 64 37.83 -12.76 -8.56
N LEU A 65 36.56 -12.78 -8.15
CA LEU A 65 35.46 -12.87 -9.12
C LEU A 65 34.27 -11.93 -8.88
N PHE A 66 34.54 -10.71 -8.42
CA PHE A 66 33.70 -9.57 -8.83
C PHE A 66 34.26 -9.01 -10.13
N ARG A 67 33.94 -9.68 -11.24
CA ARG A 67 34.04 -9.07 -12.56
C ARG A 67 33.15 -7.82 -12.53
N SER A 68 33.81 -6.67 -12.57
CA SER A 68 33.23 -5.36 -12.81
C SER A 68 32.43 -5.38 -14.12
N GLY A 69 31.18 -5.85 -14.04
CA GLY A 69 30.14 -5.48 -14.99
C GLY A 69 29.88 -4.01 -14.72
N GLY A 70 30.36 -3.14 -15.62
CA GLY A 70 30.24 -1.71 -15.48
C GLY A 70 28.79 -1.35 -15.20
N SER A 71 28.52 -0.93 -13.96
CA SER A 71 27.34 -0.16 -13.70
C SER A 71 27.60 1.17 -14.42
N ASP A 72 26.81 1.44 -15.46
CA ASP A 72 26.78 2.71 -16.19
C ASP A 72 26.19 3.83 -15.32
N THR A 73 26.49 3.79 -14.02
CA THR A 73 26.17 4.79 -13.03
C THR A 73 27.11 5.95 -13.30
N LYS A 74 26.70 6.78 -14.25
CA LYS A 74 27.32 8.07 -14.52
C LYS A 74 27.22 8.86 -13.23
N VAL A 75 28.25 8.78 -12.39
CA VAL A 75 28.45 9.68 -11.26
C VAL A 75 28.64 11.07 -11.89
N VAL A 76 27.53 11.78 -12.07
CA VAL A 76 27.55 13.17 -12.47
C VAL A 76 28.01 13.91 -11.23
N PHE A 77 29.33 14.10 -11.11
CA PHE A 77 29.91 15.07 -10.20
C PHE A 77 29.35 16.44 -10.58
N THR A 78 28.26 16.84 -9.92
CA THR A 78 27.80 18.21 -9.97
C THR A 78 28.84 19.05 -9.25
N LYS A 79 29.25 20.14 -9.91
CA LYS A 79 30.28 21.05 -9.44
C LYS A 79 29.77 21.79 -8.20
N SER A 80 29.86 21.14 -7.07
CA SER A 80 29.55 21.63 -5.74
C SER A 80 30.78 21.29 -4.90
N ASP A 81 31.34 22.25 -4.20
CA ASP A 81 32.50 22.11 -3.30
C ASP A 81 32.20 21.21 -2.07
N ARG A 82 31.36 20.18 -2.22
CA ARG A 82 31.01 19.19 -1.20
C ARG A 82 31.44 17.81 -1.67
N ASP A 83 32.05 17.06 -0.76
CA ASP A 83 32.60 15.70 -0.92
C ASP A 83 31.53 14.61 -1.15
N SER A 84 30.29 14.98 -1.45
CA SER A 84 29.12 14.08 -1.53
C SER A 84 28.67 13.92 -2.99
N SER A 85 28.94 12.74 -3.57
CA SER A 85 28.36 12.35 -4.85
C SER A 85 26.91 11.90 -4.69
N ILE A 86 25.97 12.52 -5.40
CA ILE A 86 24.59 12.04 -5.49
C ILE A 86 24.51 10.94 -6.56
N PHE A 87 23.89 9.81 -6.24
CA PHE A 87 23.61 8.70 -7.15
C PHE A 87 22.24 8.89 -7.80
N TYR A 88 22.24 9.19 -9.11
CA TYR A 88 21.03 9.50 -9.87
C TYR A 88 20.23 8.27 -10.35
N ASP A 89 20.85 7.10 -10.22
CA ASP A 89 20.30 5.77 -10.48
C ASP A 89 19.67 5.15 -9.21
N VAL A 90 19.85 5.78 -8.05
CA VAL A 90 19.24 5.37 -6.79
C VAL A 90 17.95 6.17 -6.57
N HIS A 91 16.84 5.44 -6.51
CA HIS A 91 15.50 6.03 -6.39
C HIS A 91 14.88 5.75 -5.01
N ILE A 92 14.19 6.74 -4.46
CA ILE A 92 13.43 6.64 -3.21
C ILE A 92 11.94 6.83 -3.50
N PHE A 93 11.11 5.92 -3.00
CA PHE A 93 9.66 6.13 -2.97
C PHE A 93 9.30 7.09 -1.83
N TYR A 94 8.73 8.23 -2.19
CA TYR A 94 8.41 9.29 -1.25
C TYR A 94 6.91 9.62 -1.29
N TYR A 95 6.28 9.72 -0.11
CA TYR A 95 4.83 9.88 0.02
C TYR A 95 4.47 11.25 0.63
N LEU A 96 3.62 12.00 -0.07
CA LEU A 96 3.20 13.37 0.26
C LEU A 96 1.79 13.44 0.88
N TRP A 97 1.33 12.35 1.48
CA TRP A 97 -0.07 12.18 1.91
C TRP A 97 -0.33 12.36 3.41
N TYR A 98 0.64 12.87 4.17
CA TYR A 98 0.51 13.08 5.62
C TYR A 98 0.03 14.49 5.97
N GLY A 99 -0.75 14.62 7.04
CA GLY A 99 -1.28 15.91 7.49
C GLY A 99 -1.42 16.02 8.99
N SER A 100 -1.28 17.24 9.53
CA SER A 100 -1.33 17.53 10.97
C SER A 100 -2.39 18.61 11.28
N PRO A 101 -2.97 18.65 12.50
CA PRO A 101 -3.99 19.65 12.86
C PRO A 101 -3.55 21.09 12.66
N ALA A 102 -2.26 21.40 12.91
CA ALA A 102 -1.73 22.75 12.79
C ALA A 102 -1.71 23.28 11.35
N MET A 103 -1.47 22.40 10.36
CA MET A 103 -1.34 22.79 8.95
C MET A 103 -2.57 22.41 8.11
N ASP A 104 -3.28 21.35 8.49
CA ASP A 104 -4.31 20.68 7.68
C ASP A 104 -5.69 20.63 8.38
N ASN A 105 -5.82 21.23 9.57
CA ASN A 105 -7.00 21.22 10.45
C ASN A 105 -7.40 19.85 11.01
N LYS A 106 -6.76 18.78 10.57
CA LYS A 106 -6.95 17.41 11.07
C LYS A 106 -5.72 16.57 10.78
N TYR A 107 -5.60 15.44 11.45
CA TYR A 107 -4.68 14.41 11.02
C TYR A 107 -5.15 13.81 9.68
N ILE A 108 -4.19 13.55 8.80
CA ILE A 108 -4.40 12.85 7.53
C ILE A 108 -3.36 11.73 7.47
N HIS A 109 -3.83 10.52 7.17
CA HIS A 109 -3.03 9.29 7.08
C HIS A 109 -2.46 8.80 8.42
N TRP A 110 -2.09 9.68 9.36
CA TRP A 110 -1.71 9.28 10.71
C TRP A 110 -2.86 8.62 11.48
N ASP A 111 -4.09 9.03 11.21
CA ASP A 111 -5.33 8.53 11.81
C ASP A 111 -5.98 7.41 10.97
N HIS A 112 -5.19 6.66 10.18
CA HIS A 112 -5.72 5.66 9.24
C HIS A 112 -6.66 4.66 9.95
N PRO A 113 -7.75 4.21 9.30
CA PRO A 113 -8.60 3.18 9.87
C PRO A 113 -7.86 1.84 9.96
N LEU A 114 -8.16 1.06 10.99
CA LEU A 114 -7.72 -0.33 11.07
C LEU A 114 -8.44 -1.11 9.96
N VAL A 115 -7.66 -1.71 9.06
CA VAL A 115 -8.21 -2.46 7.93
C VAL A 115 -8.68 -3.83 8.45
N PRO A 116 -9.97 -4.17 8.34
CA PRO A 116 -10.48 -5.44 8.82
C PRO A 116 -9.93 -6.59 7.98
N HIS A 117 -9.80 -7.75 8.60
CA HIS A 117 -9.56 -8.99 7.87
C HIS A 117 -10.72 -9.26 6.89
N TRP A 118 -10.42 -9.85 5.73
CA TRP A 118 -11.42 -10.09 4.67
C TRP A 118 -12.52 -11.08 5.09
N ASP A 119 -12.20 -12.07 5.93
CA ASP A 119 -13.17 -12.96 6.58
C ASP A 119 -13.80 -12.24 7.79
N PRO A 120 -15.12 -11.96 7.79
CA PRO A 120 -15.81 -11.29 8.90
C PRO A 120 -15.69 -12.01 10.24
N LYS A 121 -15.57 -13.34 10.23
CA LYS A 121 -15.43 -14.12 11.48
C LYS A 121 -14.10 -13.84 12.16
N ILE A 122 -13.04 -13.69 11.37
CA ILE A 122 -11.70 -13.33 11.85
C ILE A 122 -11.66 -11.83 12.17
N ALA A 123 -12.28 -10.97 11.35
CA ALA A 123 -12.31 -9.53 11.59
C ALA A 123 -12.96 -9.16 12.94
N ALA A 124 -13.95 -9.95 13.39
CA ALA A 124 -14.59 -9.76 14.69
C ALA A 124 -13.65 -10.01 15.89
N SER A 125 -12.56 -10.77 15.72
CA SER A 125 -11.59 -11.01 16.80
C SER A 125 -10.44 -10.01 16.85
N HIS A 126 -10.38 -9.05 15.93
CA HIS A 126 -9.33 -8.02 15.87
C HIS A 126 -9.85 -6.64 16.28
N ALA A 127 -8.91 -5.75 16.63
CA ALA A 127 -9.22 -4.35 16.91
C ALA A 127 -9.84 -3.66 15.69
N GLN A 128 -10.78 -2.76 15.96
CA GLN A 128 -11.52 -1.99 14.96
C GLN A 128 -11.47 -0.52 15.31
N GLY A 129 -11.71 0.35 14.33
CA GLY A 129 -11.74 1.80 14.52
C GLY A 129 -10.66 2.51 13.72
N ARG A 130 -10.14 3.60 14.28
CA ARG A 130 -9.07 4.44 13.70
C ARG A 130 -8.03 4.70 14.77
N HIS A 131 -6.79 4.90 14.34
CA HIS A 131 -5.74 5.41 15.20
C HIS A 131 -6.09 6.82 15.72
N ALA A 132 -5.63 7.15 16.93
CA ALA A 132 -5.84 8.45 17.59
C ALA A 132 -4.52 9.20 17.85
N PRO A 133 -3.96 9.93 16.86
CA PRO A 133 -2.73 10.68 17.02
C PRO A 133 -2.87 11.82 18.07
N PRO A 134 -1.77 12.24 18.74
CA PRO A 134 -0.39 11.93 18.38
C PRO A 134 0.21 10.67 19.04
N GLU A 135 -0.36 10.12 20.10
CA GLU A 135 0.22 8.97 20.81
C GLU A 135 -0.05 7.64 20.11
N ASP A 136 -1.17 7.53 19.40
CA ASP A 136 -1.57 6.35 18.63
C ASP A 136 -1.64 6.70 17.13
N ILE A 137 -0.60 6.37 16.38
CA ILE A 137 -0.52 6.62 14.93
C ILE A 137 -0.59 5.32 14.14
N ALA A 138 -1.02 5.41 12.88
CA ALA A 138 -1.09 4.31 11.93
C ALA A 138 0.29 3.83 11.41
N SER A 139 1.18 3.47 12.33
CA SER A 139 2.52 2.98 12.03
C SER A 139 3.04 2.17 13.22
N SER A 140 3.77 1.08 12.94
CA SER A 140 4.49 0.34 13.98
C SER A 140 5.74 1.09 14.50
N PHE A 141 6.15 2.16 13.82
CA PHE A 141 7.29 3.01 14.16
C PHE A 141 6.85 4.46 14.34
N TYR A 142 7.53 5.20 15.21
CA TYR A 142 7.24 6.61 15.45
C TYR A 142 8.28 7.50 14.75
N PRO A 143 7.87 8.44 13.87
CA PRO A 143 8.80 9.34 13.19
C PRO A 143 9.40 10.34 14.17
N GLU A 144 10.69 10.66 14.02
CA GLU A 144 11.39 11.66 14.84
C GLU A 144 10.76 13.05 14.74
N LEU A 145 10.27 13.41 13.55
CA LEU A 145 9.54 14.67 13.29
C LEU A 145 8.09 14.66 13.83
N GLY A 146 7.65 13.59 14.49
CA GLY A 146 6.27 13.40 14.96
C GLY A 146 5.26 13.27 13.81
N PRO A 147 3.94 13.32 14.09
CA PRO A 147 2.88 13.24 13.08
C PRO A 147 2.79 14.55 12.27
N TYR A 148 3.76 14.73 11.39
CA TYR A 148 3.99 15.93 10.60
C TYR A 148 2.96 16.13 9.48
N SER A 149 2.94 17.33 8.89
CA SER A 149 2.26 17.58 7.61
C SER A 149 3.24 17.51 6.44
N SER A 150 2.89 16.78 5.38
CA SER A 150 3.63 16.80 4.12
C SER A 150 3.59 18.17 3.42
N ARG A 151 2.74 19.09 3.87
CA ARG A 151 2.64 20.47 3.37
C ARG A 151 3.48 21.47 4.16
N ASP A 152 4.11 21.06 5.25
CA ASP A 152 5.00 21.93 6.03
C ASP A 152 6.35 22.08 5.31
N PRO A 153 6.74 23.30 4.90
CA PRO A 153 8.02 23.54 4.25
C PRO A 153 9.23 23.09 5.08
N LYS A 154 9.17 23.19 6.41
CA LYS A 154 10.27 22.77 7.30
C LYS A 154 10.47 21.26 7.28
N VAL A 155 9.36 20.52 7.20
CA VAL A 155 9.39 19.06 7.08
C VAL A 155 9.95 18.65 5.72
N LEU A 156 9.55 19.33 4.65
CA LEU A 156 10.09 19.08 3.31
C LEU A 156 11.61 19.35 3.26
N GLU A 157 12.06 20.46 3.82
CA GLU A 157 13.49 20.79 3.89
C GLU A 157 14.27 19.72 4.67
N ALA A 158 13.77 19.28 5.82
CA ALA A 158 14.37 18.20 6.60
C ALA A 158 14.45 16.88 5.82
N HIS A 159 13.38 16.48 5.12
CA HIS A 159 13.39 15.27 4.29
C HIS A 159 14.36 15.37 3.11
N MET A 160 14.48 16.54 2.47
CA MET A 160 15.46 16.73 1.39
C MET A 160 16.90 16.64 1.91
N ALA A 161 17.18 17.16 3.10
CA ALA A 161 18.48 17.00 3.76
C ALA A 161 18.78 15.51 4.06
N GLN A 162 17.79 14.74 4.54
CA GLN A 162 17.95 13.30 4.76
C GLN A 162 18.20 12.53 3.45
N ILE A 163 17.56 12.95 2.35
CA ILE A 163 17.77 12.35 1.01
C ILE A 163 19.17 12.68 0.48
N GLU A 164 19.65 13.91 0.69
CA GLU A 164 21.02 14.32 0.36
C GLU A 164 22.04 13.50 1.17
N GLU A 165 21.82 13.31 2.47
CA GLU A 165 22.67 12.48 3.34
C GLU A 165 22.68 11.00 2.90
N ALA A 166 21.55 10.51 2.40
CA ALA A 166 21.43 9.18 1.78
C ALA A 166 22.03 9.11 0.35
N ALA A 167 22.63 10.18 -0.14
CA ALA A 167 23.25 10.30 -1.46
C ALA A 167 22.33 9.90 -2.64
N SER A 168 21.01 10.02 -2.48
CA SER A 168 20.03 9.54 -3.48
C SER A 168 19.41 10.69 -4.26
N GLY A 169 19.24 10.54 -5.57
CA GLY A 169 18.65 11.58 -6.41
C GLY A 169 18.07 11.05 -7.71
N LYS A 170 17.23 11.86 -8.36
CA LYS A 170 16.76 11.59 -9.73
C LYS A 170 17.00 12.85 -10.57
N HIS A 171 17.56 12.65 -11.77
CA HIS A 171 17.86 13.72 -12.72
C HIS A 171 16.66 14.07 -13.60
#